data_AF-A0AAJ2LRW3-F1
#
_entry.id   AF-A0AAJ2LRW3-F1
#
_cell.length_a   1.000
_cell.length_b   1.000
_cell.length_c   1.000
_cell.angle_alpha   90.00
_cell.angle_beta   90.00
_cell.angle_gamma   90.00
#
_symmetry.space_group_name_H-M   'P 1'
#
loop_
_entity.id
_entity.type
_entity.pdbx_description
1 polymer ?
#
loop_
_entity_poly.entity_id
_entity_poly.type
_entity_poly.pdbx_seq_one_letter_code
_entity_poly.pdbx_strand_id
1 'polypeptide(L)'
;MNLVESVLFNADLPALVFSMEMPADSIATRLISSFGRIHQGRLRSGRLEEGDWVKFSSTLMQLQSKFLYIDDSSALPPTEMRSRARRIAKNHGGKLGVIMVDYLQLMKVPGMGDNRVNEISEISRSLKSLAKEMNCPVIALSQLNRSLENR
;
A
#
# COMPACT_ATOMS: atom_id res chain seq x y z
N MET A 1 -0.37 -1.37 7.45
CA MET A 1 0.00 0.06 7.29
C MET A 1 1.22 0.48 8.10
N ASN A 2 1.46 -0.06 9.30
CA ASN A 2 2.58 0.37 10.16
C ASN A 2 3.97 0.24 9.51
N LEU A 3 4.18 -0.72 8.59
CA LEU A 3 5.43 -0.83 7.83
C LEU A 3 5.62 0.35 6.87
N VAL A 4 4.55 0.76 6.17
CA VAL A 4 4.55 1.95 5.30
C VAL A 4 4.78 3.20 6.14
N GLU A 5 4.09 3.33 7.27
CA GLU A 5 4.27 4.41 8.24
C GLU A 5 5.74 4.52 8.68
N SER A 6 6.34 3.42 9.14
CA SER A 6 7.74 3.40 9.57
C SER A 6 8.71 3.89 8.48
N VAL A 7 8.50 3.48 7.22
CA VAL A 7 9.33 3.94 6.10
C VAL A 7 9.15 5.44 5.84
N LEU A 8 7.92 5.94 5.84
CA LEU A 8 7.62 7.35 5.62
C LEU A 8 8.26 8.26 6.68
N PHE A 9 8.31 7.82 7.94
CA PHE A 9 8.79 8.66 9.04
C PHE A 9 10.24 8.45 9.44
N ASN A 10 10.85 7.29 9.13
CA ASN A 10 12.23 6.99 9.52
C ASN A 10 13.24 7.03 8.36
N ALA A 11 12.80 6.82 7.11
CA ALA A 11 13.69 6.73 5.96
C ALA A 11 13.60 7.94 5.01
N ASP A 12 12.54 8.76 5.11
CA ASP A 12 12.25 9.90 4.22
C ASP A 12 12.34 9.54 2.73
N LEU A 13 11.95 8.31 2.38
CA LEU A 13 11.86 7.81 1.02
C LEU A 13 10.41 7.59 0.60
N PRO A 14 10.09 7.68 -0.70
CA PRO A 14 8.72 7.47 -1.16
C PRO A 14 8.19 6.08 -0.84
N ALA A 15 6.97 6.01 -0.33
CA ALA A 15 6.25 4.76 -0.12
C ALA A 15 5.08 4.66 -1.10
N LEU A 16 4.98 3.53 -1.78
CA LEU A 16 3.88 3.23 -2.69
C LEU A 16 2.98 2.17 -2.08
N VAL A 17 1.67 2.38 -2.17
CA VAL A 17 0.64 1.45 -1.72
C VAL A 17 -0.33 1.21 -2.87
N PHE A 18 -0.31 0.00 -3.41
CA PHE A 18 -1.27 -0.47 -4.41
C PHE A 18 -2.36 -1.25 -3.69
N SER A 19 -3.58 -0.71 -3.67
CA SER A 19 -4.71 -1.24 -2.93
C SER A 19 -5.87 -1.60 -3.86
N MET A 20 -6.06 -2.88 -4.11
CA MET A 20 -7.07 -3.36 -5.04
C MET A 20 -8.38 -3.71 -4.33
N GLU A 21 -8.37 -3.83 -3.01
CA GLU A 21 -9.55 -4.10 -2.18
C GLU A 21 -10.10 -2.83 -1.54
N MET A 22 -9.21 -1.94 -1.10
CA MET A 22 -9.60 -0.80 -0.28
C MET A 22 -9.41 0.54 -0.99
N PRO A 23 -10.38 1.47 -0.87
CA PRO A 23 -10.21 2.84 -1.35
C PRO A 23 -9.07 3.57 -0.65
N ALA A 24 -8.44 4.52 -1.35
CA ALA A 24 -7.33 5.31 -0.82
C ALA A 24 -7.68 6.04 0.49
N ASP A 25 -8.89 6.60 0.59
CA ASP A 25 -9.36 7.31 1.78
C ASP A 25 -9.41 6.43 3.03
N SER A 26 -9.74 5.15 2.85
CA SER A 26 -9.77 4.19 3.96
C SER A 26 -8.36 3.87 4.46
N ILE A 27 -7.38 3.81 3.56
CA ILE A 27 -5.97 3.63 3.90
C ILE A 27 -5.42 4.88 4.59
N ALA A 28 -5.70 6.07 4.05
CA ALA A 28 -5.30 7.33 4.65
C ALA A 28 -5.87 7.49 6.06
N THR A 29 -7.16 7.17 6.26
CA THR A 29 -7.81 7.19 7.59
C THR A 29 -7.11 6.26 8.58
N ARG A 30 -6.72 5.05 8.15
CA ARG A 30 -5.97 4.10 8.99
C ARG A 30 -4.59 4.63 9.37
N LEU A 31 -3.87 5.26 8.43
CA LEU A 31 -2.57 5.88 8.70
C LEU A 31 -2.69 7.04 9.70
N ILE A 32 -3.65 7.94 9.51
CA ILE A 32 -3.88 9.06 10.43
C ILE A 32 -4.26 8.56 11.82
N SER A 33 -5.12 7.54 11.90
CA SER A 33 -5.50 6.93 13.17
C SER A 33 -4.32 6.30 13.92
N SER A 34 -3.50 5.53 13.19
CA SER A 34 -2.30 4.86 13.73
C SER A 34 -1.28 5.87 14.25
N PHE A 35 -0.93 6.84 13.41
CA PHE A 35 0.11 7.81 13.70
C PHE A 35 -0.34 8.85 14.73
N GLY A 36 -1.50 9.47 14.52
CA GLY A 36 -2.04 10.51 15.40
C GLY A 36 -2.57 9.98 16.73
N ARG A 37 -2.57 8.65 16.93
CA ARG A 37 -3.14 7.99 18.12
C ARG A 37 -4.58 8.45 18.38
N ILE A 38 -5.38 8.47 17.31
CA ILE A 38 -6.79 8.86 17.32
C ILE A 38 -7.63 7.61 17.12
N HIS A 39 -8.70 7.47 17.90
CA HIS A 39 -9.60 6.33 17.77
C HIS A 39 -10.23 6.29 16.36
N GLN A 40 -10.01 5.19 15.62
CA GLN A 40 -10.43 5.07 14.21
C GLN A 40 -11.94 5.23 14.03
N GLY A 41 -12.75 4.76 14.98
CA GLY A 41 -14.21 4.92 14.93
C GLY A 41 -14.66 6.39 15.01
N ARG A 42 -13.91 7.24 15.72
CA ARG A 42 -14.22 8.68 15.81
C ARG A 42 -13.86 9.39 14.51
N LEU A 43 -12.69 9.08 13.94
CA LEU A 43 -12.29 9.57 12.62
C LEU A 43 -13.30 9.19 11.54
N ARG A 44 -13.71 7.91 11.48
CA ARG A 44 -14.70 7.45 10.49
C ARG A 44 -16.08 8.07 10.65
N SER A 45 -16.50 8.39 11.88
CA SER A 45 -17.80 9.00 12.15
C SER A 45 -17.79 10.52 12.12
N GLY A 46 -16.61 11.16 12.02
CA GLY A 46 -16.45 12.61 12.11
C GLY A 46 -16.68 13.19 13.52
N ARG A 47 -16.93 12.34 14.52
CA ARG A 47 -17.20 12.75 15.92
C ARG A 47 -15.90 12.86 16.71
N LEU A 48 -15.07 13.83 16.32
CA LEU A 48 -13.80 14.12 16.99
C LEU A 48 -14.03 15.04 18.20
N GLU A 49 -13.36 14.71 19.29
CA GLU A 49 -13.25 15.59 20.46
C GLU A 49 -12.23 16.70 20.18
N GLU A 50 -12.22 17.77 20.98
CA GLU A 50 -11.31 18.91 20.79
C GLU A 50 -9.83 18.48 20.75
N GLY A 51 -9.42 17.58 21.64
CA GLY A 51 -8.06 17.01 21.62
C GLY A 51 -7.76 16.13 20.41
N ASP A 52 -8.77 15.48 19.82
CA ASP A 52 -8.62 14.68 18.61
C ASP A 52 -8.41 15.57 17.38
N TRP A 53 -9.06 16.75 17.32
CA TRP A 53 -8.86 17.72 16.23
C TRP A 53 -7.43 18.24 16.17
N VAL A 54 -6.81 18.51 17.32
CA VAL A 54 -5.41 18.94 17.40
C VAL A 54 -4.46 17.83 16.93
N LYS A 55 -4.69 16.57 17.34
CA LYS A 55 -3.93 15.42 16.86
C LYS A 55 -4.11 15.17 15.36
N PHE A 56 -5.34 15.34 14.87
CA PHE A 56 -5.68 15.13 13.46
C PHE A 56 -4.96 16.13 12.56
N SER A 57 -5.11 17.42 12.87
CA SER A 57 -4.49 18.51 12.10
C SER A 57 -2.96 18.40 12.09
N SER A 58 -2.33 18.17 13.26
CA SER A 58 -0.88 17.96 13.34
C SER A 58 -0.40 16.75 12.54
N THR A 59 -1.10 15.62 12.62
CA THR A 59 -0.80 14.41 11.83
C THR A 59 -0.92 14.68 10.33
N LEU A 60 -1.97 15.39 9.91
CA LEU A 60 -2.19 15.71 8.50
C LEU A 60 -1.07 16.58 7.95
N MET A 61 -0.66 17.61 8.68
CA MET A 61 0.48 18.47 8.30
C MET A 61 1.77 17.66 8.15
N GLN A 62 2.02 16.73 9.06
CA GLN A 62 3.21 15.87 8.96
C GLN A 62 3.12 14.93 7.76
N LEU A 63 1.98 14.29 7.51
CA LEU A 63 1.78 13.42 6.35
C LEU A 63 1.87 14.17 5.02
N GLN A 64 1.41 15.42 4.94
CA GLN A 64 1.54 16.26 3.74
C GLN A 64 2.99 16.50 3.34
N SER A 65 3.92 16.50 4.30
CA SER A 65 5.35 16.61 4.03
C SER A 65 6.00 15.29 3.56
N LYS A 66 5.26 14.17 3.58
CA LYS A 66 5.77 12.85 3.24
C LYS A 66 5.38 12.42 1.82
N PHE A 67 6.23 11.59 1.22
CA PHE A 67 6.03 11.06 -0.14
C PHE A 67 5.25 9.74 -0.11
N LEU A 68 3.96 9.80 0.24
CA LEU A 68 3.05 8.67 0.21
C LEU A 68 2.21 8.69 -1.08
N TYR A 69 2.26 7.60 -1.83
CA TYR A 69 1.45 7.40 -3.04
C TYR A 69 0.54 6.19 -2.83
N ILE A 70 -0.77 6.43 -2.87
CA ILE A 70 -1.78 5.37 -2.80
C ILE A 70 -2.46 5.27 -4.16
N ASP A 71 -2.53 4.06 -4.68
CA ASP A 71 -3.17 3.72 -5.94
C ASP A 71 -4.23 2.66 -5.64
N ASP A 72 -5.49 3.06 -5.70
CA ASP A 72 -6.64 2.19 -5.39
C ASP A 72 -7.30 1.59 -6.65
N SER A 73 -6.55 1.52 -7.75
CA SER A 73 -7.02 0.89 -8.99
C SER A 73 -7.31 -0.60 -8.79
N SER A 74 -8.50 -1.04 -9.18
CA SER A 74 -8.89 -2.45 -9.13
C SER A 74 -8.21 -3.28 -10.23
N ALA A 75 -8.01 -4.57 -9.96
CA ALA A 75 -7.49 -5.55 -10.92
C ALA A 75 -6.17 -5.15 -11.63
N LEU A 76 -5.30 -4.42 -10.94
CA LEU A 76 -4.08 -3.84 -11.53
C LEU A 76 -3.08 -4.92 -11.99
N PRO A 77 -2.68 -4.94 -13.27
CA PRO A 77 -1.66 -5.88 -13.75
C PRO A 77 -0.26 -5.58 -13.18
N PRO A 78 0.59 -6.60 -12.94
CA PRO A 78 1.95 -6.39 -12.44
C PRO A 78 2.83 -5.50 -13.33
N THR A 79 2.61 -5.56 -14.64
CA THR A 79 3.33 -4.73 -15.64
C THR A 79 2.97 -3.26 -15.51
N GLU A 80 1.69 -2.94 -15.28
CA GLU A 80 1.22 -1.58 -15.10
C GLU A 80 1.69 -1.02 -13.75
N MET A 81 1.56 -1.80 -12.69
CA MET A 81 2.10 -1.48 -11.36
C MET A 81 3.60 -1.14 -11.43
N ARG A 82 4.39 -1.94 -12.18
CA ARG A 82 5.82 -1.68 -12.43
C ARG A 82 6.05 -0.35 -13.15
N SER A 83 5.25 -0.03 -14.16
CA SER A 83 5.33 1.24 -14.89
C SER A 83 5.07 2.44 -13.97
N ARG A 84 4.02 2.36 -13.15
CA ARG A 84 3.67 3.38 -12.16
C ARG A 84 4.78 3.56 -11.12
N ALA A 85 5.32 2.46 -10.59
CA ALA A 85 6.44 2.48 -9.65
C ALA A 85 7.69 3.17 -10.23
N ARG A 86 8.09 2.81 -11.46
CA ARG A 86 9.22 3.45 -12.16
C ARG A 86 9.02 4.96 -12.33
N ARG A 87 7.81 5.38 -12.70
CA ARG A 87 7.49 6.80 -12.89
C ARG A 87 7.67 7.59 -11.60
N ILE A 88 7.17 7.07 -10.48
CA ILE A 88 7.34 7.72 -9.17
C ILE A 88 8.80 7.69 -8.75
N ALA A 89 9.50 6.56 -8.87
CA ALA A 89 10.92 6.45 -8.54
C ALA A 89 11.74 7.49 -9.31
N LYS A 90 11.49 7.66 -10.61
CA LYS A 90 12.19 8.67 -11.45
C LYS A 90 12.02 10.10 -10.92
N ASN A 91 10.83 10.44 -10.43
CA ASN A 91 10.57 11.76 -9.84
C ASN A 91 11.28 11.98 -8.50
N HIS A 92 11.79 10.90 -7.89
CA HIS A 92 12.44 10.88 -6.58
C HIS A 92 13.87 10.32 -6.64
N GLY A 93 14.63 10.70 -7.69
CA GLY A 93 16.04 10.32 -7.81
C GLY A 93 16.29 8.83 -8.01
N GLY A 94 15.30 8.10 -8.52
CA GLY A 94 15.36 6.66 -8.77
C GLY A 94 15.18 5.78 -7.52
N LYS A 95 14.77 6.35 -6.38
CA LYS A 95 14.67 5.61 -5.11
C LYS A 95 13.23 5.50 -4.62
N LEU A 96 12.91 4.34 -4.06
CA LEU A 96 11.69 4.08 -3.32
C LEU A 96 12.07 3.45 -1.97
N GLY A 97 11.33 3.78 -0.92
CA GLY A 97 11.52 3.19 0.40
C GLY A 97 10.80 1.86 0.55
N VAL A 98 9.60 1.75 -0.01
CA VAL A 98 8.80 0.52 0.03
C VAL A 98 7.70 0.52 -1.03
N ILE A 99 7.35 -0.67 -1.50
CA ILE A 99 6.14 -0.91 -2.29
C ILE A 99 5.27 -1.91 -1.53
N MET A 100 4.05 -1.52 -1.15
CA MET A 100 3.06 -2.39 -0.54
C MET A 100 1.95 -2.73 -1.56
N VAL A 101 1.56 -4.00 -1.61
CA VAL A 101 0.47 -4.50 -2.47
C VAL A 101 -0.59 -5.16 -1.59
N ASP A 102 -1.82 -4.65 -1.65
CA ASP A 102 -2.99 -5.07 -0.86
C ASP A 102 -4.17 -5.40 -1.79
N TYR A 103 -4.45 -6.66 -2.14
CA TYR A 103 -3.68 -7.87 -1.88
C TYR A 103 -3.50 -8.64 -3.20
N LEU A 104 -2.48 -9.50 -3.23
CA LEU A 104 -2.01 -10.21 -4.43
C LEU A 104 -3.12 -10.87 -5.24
N GLN A 105 -4.12 -11.40 -4.55
CA GLN A 105 -5.10 -12.25 -5.19
C GLN A 105 -6.06 -11.47 -6.11
N LEU A 106 -6.09 -10.14 -6.00
CA LEU A 106 -6.90 -9.29 -6.88
C LEU A 106 -6.15 -8.88 -8.15
N MET A 107 -4.84 -9.10 -8.23
CA MET A 107 -4.07 -8.85 -9.45
C MET A 107 -4.46 -9.84 -10.55
N LYS A 108 -4.44 -9.33 -11.79
CA LYS A 108 -4.72 -10.09 -13.01
C LYS A 108 -3.59 -9.97 -14.00
N VAL A 109 -3.27 -11.06 -14.68
CA VAL A 109 -2.30 -11.08 -15.78
C VAL A 109 -3.06 -11.22 -17.10
N PRO A 110 -3.09 -10.18 -17.96
CA PRO A 110 -3.80 -10.24 -19.23
C PRO A 110 -3.36 -11.44 -20.08
N GLY A 111 -4.31 -12.17 -20.64
CA GLY A 111 -4.04 -13.32 -21.51
C GLY A 111 -3.69 -14.63 -20.77
N MET A 112 -3.58 -14.61 -19.44
CA MET A 112 -3.50 -15.83 -18.65
C MET A 112 -4.94 -16.28 -18.32
N GLY A 113 -5.34 -17.46 -18.80
CA GLY A 113 -6.67 -18.02 -18.54
C GLY A 113 -6.89 -18.39 -17.06
N ASP A 114 -7.94 -19.16 -16.76
CA ASP A 114 -8.40 -19.44 -15.39
C ASP A 114 -7.44 -20.27 -14.49
N ASN A 115 -6.20 -20.54 -14.94
CA ASN A 115 -5.20 -21.19 -14.11
C ASN A 115 -4.60 -20.23 -13.08
N ARG A 116 -5.32 -20.11 -11.96
CA ARG A 116 -4.99 -19.20 -10.88
C ARG A 116 -3.63 -19.46 -10.23
N VAL A 117 -3.17 -20.71 -10.19
CA VAL A 117 -1.87 -21.08 -9.59
C VAL A 117 -0.72 -20.52 -10.43
N ASN A 118 -0.81 -20.67 -11.75
CA ASN A 118 0.19 -20.11 -12.66
C ASN A 118 0.17 -18.57 -12.63
N GLU A 119 -1.02 -17.97 -12.53
CA GLU A 119 -1.19 -16.52 -12.44
C GLU A 119 -0.50 -15.95 -11.19
N ILE A 120 -0.74 -16.54 -10.02
CA ILE A 120 -0.09 -16.11 -8.77
C ILE A 120 1.44 -16.31 -8.85
N SER A 121 1.89 -17.38 -9.49
CA SER A 121 3.33 -17.64 -9.69
C SER A 121 3.97 -16.57 -10.55
N GLU A 122 3.29 -16.12 -11.61
CA GLU A 122 3.77 -15.06 -12.50
C GLU A 122 3.75 -13.68 -11.84
N ILE A 123 2.69 -13.37 -11.10
CA ILE A 123 2.62 -12.16 -10.27
C ILE A 123 3.79 -12.12 -9.30
N SER A 124 4.04 -13.22 -8.58
CA SER A 124 5.12 -13.32 -7.60
C SER A 124 6.51 -13.11 -8.23
N ARG A 125 6.77 -13.71 -9.40
CA ARG A 125 8.01 -13.47 -10.16
C ARG A 125 8.13 -12.01 -10.59
N SER A 126 7.05 -11.41 -11.06
CA SER A 126 7.01 -10.00 -11.46
C SER A 126 7.32 -9.07 -10.29
N LEU A 127 6.74 -9.32 -9.12
CA LEU A 127 7.04 -8.56 -7.90
C LEU A 127 8.49 -8.72 -7.45
N LYS A 128 9.05 -9.93 -7.54
CA LYS A 128 10.47 -10.17 -7.21
C LYS A 128 11.40 -9.40 -8.16
N SER A 129 11.05 -9.35 -9.46
CA SER A 129 11.78 -8.59 -10.46
C SER A 129 11.71 -7.08 -10.17
N LEU A 130 10.52 -6.57 -9.82
CA LEU A 130 10.34 -5.18 -9.41
C LEU A 130 11.17 -4.82 -8.18
N ALA A 131 11.19 -5.69 -7.16
CA ALA A 131 11.99 -5.46 -5.95
C ALA A 131 13.47 -5.32 -6.26
N LYS A 132 14.01 -6.20 -7.12
CA LYS A 132 15.40 -6.15 -7.56
C LYS A 132 15.69 -4.88 -8.37
N GLU A 133 14.77 -4.51 -9.25
CA GLU A 133 14.94 -3.34 -10.12
C GLU A 133 14.91 -2.02 -9.34
N MET A 134 13.94 -1.86 -8.43
CA MET A 134 13.80 -0.66 -7.61
C MET A 134 14.77 -0.61 -6.44
N ASN A 135 15.49 -1.72 -6.20
CA ASN A 135 16.36 -1.91 -5.03
C ASN A 135 15.66 -1.53 -3.72
N CYS A 136 14.39 -1.93 -3.58
CA CYS A 136 13.57 -1.63 -2.40
C CYS A 136 12.73 -2.85 -1.98
N PRO A 137 12.31 -2.92 -0.70
CA PRO A 137 11.37 -3.93 -0.26
C PRO A 137 10.03 -3.85 -1.00
N VAL A 138 9.53 -5.00 -1.45
CA VAL A 138 8.16 -5.18 -1.95
C VAL A 138 7.43 -6.10 -0.96
N ILE A 139 6.38 -5.57 -0.33
CA ILE A 139 5.56 -6.26 0.66
C ILE A 139 4.22 -6.56 0.02
N ALA A 140 3.90 -7.84 -0.16
CA ALA A 140 2.69 -8.26 -0.81
C ALA A 140 1.81 -9.00 0.19
N LEU A 141 0.61 -8.47 0.44
CA LEU A 141 -0.38 -9.13 1.28
C LEU A 141 -1.02 -10.27 0.49
N SER A 142 -1.20 -11.40 1.17
CA SER A 142 -1.77 -12.61 0.58
C SER A 142 -2.76 -13.21 1.58
N GLN A 143 -3.95 -13.56 1.10
CA GLN A 143 -4.92 -14.31 1.89
C GLN A 143 -4.66 -15.81 1.79
N LEU A 144 -4.75 -16.50 2.93
CA LEU A 144 -4.64 -17.95 2.99
C LEU A 144 -6.00 -18.61 2.67
N ASN A 145 -5.95 -19.86 2.19
CA ASN A 145 -7.17 -20.64 1.97
C ASN A 145 -7.89 -20.92 3.30
N ARG A 146 -9.22 -20.77 3.30
CA ARG A 146 -10.07 -21.02 4.48
C ARG A 146 -10.08 -22.49 4.94
N SER A 147 -9.63 -23.41 4.10
CA SER A 147 -9.50 -24.84 4.45
C SER A 147 -8.52 -25.12 5.60
N LEU A 148 -7.72 -24.12 6.00
CA LEU A 148 -6.83 -24.20 7.16
C LEU A 148 -7.58 -24.12 8.51
N GLU A 149 -8.81 -23.60 8.52
CA GLU A 149 -9.64 -23.49 9.74
C GLU A 149 -10.31 -24.81 10.14
N ASN A 150 -10.29 -25.81 9.26
CA ASN A 150 -10.84 -27.16 9.50
C ASN A 150 -9.79 -28.16 10.01
N ARG A 151 -8.64 -27.68 10.53
CA ARG A 151 -7.55 -28.52 11.06
C ARG A 151 -7.46 -28.46 12.57
#